data_AF-A0A2E8MEZ2-F1
#
_entry.id   AF-A0A2E8MEZ2-F1
#
_cell.length_a   1.000
_cell.length_b   1.000
_cell.length_c   1.000
_cell.angle_alpha   90.00
_cell.angle_beta   90.00
_cell.angle_gamma   90.00
#
_symmetry.space_group_name_H-M   'P 1'
#
loop_
_entity.id
_entity.type
_entity.pdbx_description
1 polymer ?
#
loop_
_entity_poly.entity_id
_entity_poly.type
_entity_poly.pdbx_seq_one_letter_code
_entity_poly.pdbx_strand_id
1 'polypeptide(L)'
;LMDHQVEKLSCIADAGGGAYFTADTAGELLDALKTVKQSVVEQVKIEKAPEPEPVVQEVASSSTSIKIKAKGPGTVQLLPAAWVEEPRYWALSDVESGEILYKFARQGVAPQKVPAGAYQLVWHQNEHRAAQVITGQIVQVKSGEVVEVPVVTGVRLTMPQWVQTPYWWGLKAADDNPGKRPGVWFRDLAAQVVPVGRYDLIWYQNEHRTTPVNLGPIDVQMDQLNELTVATGLQLVRADWVPEIRRRWWQLLDADGQVAFKVSNFEFKPQIVPEGEYQLVYRQSKHGATDSPLGAVTIKAGQLAKFPVNTGVGFSYADGAEPPYMVEFSRLNEAGEVEASVKLQKGWGPIPLQAGTYKVDYQAVRKGPVMTIVDSFDLPAGALVEIEM
;
A
#
# COMPACT_ATOMS: atom_id res chain seq x y z
N LEU A 1 -74.29 38.68 -0.40
CA LEU A 1 -74.81 38.15 -1.68
C LEU A 1 -74.48 36.68 -1.92
N MET A 2 -73.54 36.04 -1.18
CA MET A 2 -73.33 34.58 -1.22
C MET A 2 -74.15 33.78 -0.20
N ASP A 3 -74.49 34.31 0.98
CA ASP A 3 -75.21 33.51 2.01
C ASP A 3 -76.65 33.12 1.63
N HIS A 4 -77.37 33.99 0.91
CA HIS A 4 -78.77 33.72 0.54
C HIS A 4 -78.91 32.65 -0.55
N GLN A 5 -77.86 32.42 -1.36
CA GLN A 5 -77.85 31.32 -2.33
C GLN A 5 -77.50 29.98 -1.68
N VAL A 6 -76.63 30.00 -0.66
CA VAL A 6 -76.28 28.82 0.13
C VAL A 6 -77.48 28.29 0.93
N GLU A 7 -78.28 29.17 1.55
CA GLU A 7 -79.52 28.76 2.24
C GLU A 7 -80.54 28.11 1.29
N LYS A 8 -80.71 28.67 0.08
CA LYS A 8 -81.66 28.12 -0.90
C LYS A 8 -81.23 26.75 -1.43
N LEU A 9 -79.93 26.53 -1.61
CA LEU A 9 -79.39 25.23 -2.04
C LEU A 9 -79.43 24.18 -0.91
N SER A 10 -79.22 24.60 0.35
CA SER A 10 -79.35 23.72 1.52
C SER A 10 -80.77 23.18 1.68
N CYS A 11 -81.78 24.04 1.49
CA CYS A 11 -83.19 23.64 1.61
C CYS A 11 -83.61 22.58 0.57
N ILE A 12 -83.01 22.62 -0.63
CA ILE A 12 -83.26 21.62 -1.68
C ILE A 12 -82.57 20.29 -1.35
N ALA A 13 -81.35 20.32 -0.80
CA ALA A 13 -80.63 19.10 -0.41
C ALA A 13 -81.34 18.34 0.72
N ASP A 14 -81.89 19.07 1.71
CA ASP A 14 -82.63 18.48 2.83
C ASP A 14 -84.00 17.92 2.39
N ALA A 15 -84.75 18.64 1.55
CA ALA A 15 -86.03 18.16 1.02
C ALA A 15 -85.89 17.01 -0.01
N GLY A 16 -84.74 16.92 -0.69
CA GLY A 16 -84.40 15.80 -1.58
C GLY A 16 -83.84 14.56 -0.86
N GLY A 17 -83.71 14.59 0.47
CA GLY A 17 -83.19 13.49 1.29
C GLY A 17 -81.72 13.12 1.03
N GLY A 18 -80.93 14.02 0.44
CA GLY A 18 -79.53 13.78 0.09
C GLY A 18 -79.29 12.71 -0.98
N ALA A 19 -80.29 12.39 -1.81
CA ALA A 19 -80.14 11.44 -2.90
C ALA A 19 -79.25 11.99 -4.03
N TYR A 20 -78.29 11.18 -4.48
CA TYR A 20 -77.49 11.49 -5.67
C TYR A 20 -78.24 11.02 -6.92
N PHE A 21 -78.58 11.96 -7.80
CA PHE A 21 -79.17 11.65 -9.11
C PHE A 21 -78.06 11.63 -10.16
N THR A 22 -77.71 10.46 -10.64
CA THR A 22 -76.84 10.31 -11.81
C THR A 22 -77.70 10.38 -13.07
N ALA A 23 -77.35 11.28 -13.99
CA ALA A 23 -78.01 11.39 -15.29
C ALA A 23 -76.92 11.37 -16.37
N ASP A 24 -76.94 10.34 -17.21
CA ASP A 24 -75.94 10.15 -18.26
C ASP A 24 -76.42 10.73 -19.60
N THR A 25 -77.67 11.20 -19.64
CA THR A 25 -78.27 11.90 -20.79
C THR A 25 -79.11 13.12 -20.37
N ALA A 26 -79.30 14.07 -21.29
CA ALA A 26 -80.04 15.30 -21.01
C ALA A 26 -81.55 15.06 -20.69
N GLY A 27 -82.13 13.96 -21.20
CA GLY A 27 -83.50 13.57 -20.88
C GLY A 27 -83.65 13.09 -19.43
N GLU A 28 -82.68 12.30 -18.96
CA GLU A 28 -82.65 11.80 -17.58
C GLU A 28 -82.38 12.91 -16.56
N LEU A 29 -81.61 13.94 -16.95
CA LEU A 29 -81.41 15.12 -16.12
C LEU A 29 -82.71 15.94 -15.96
N LEU A 30 -83.51 16.04 -17.03
CA LEU A 30 -84.80 16.73 -16.98
C LEU A 30 -85.80 16.00 -16.07
N ASP A 31 -85.81 14.67 -16.09
CA ASP A 31 -86.69 13.88 -15.23
C ASP A 31 -86.23 13.91 -13.77
N ALA A 32 -84.92 13.85 -13.50
CA ALA A 32 -84.38 14.07 -12.15
C ALA A 32 -84.77 15.45 -11.58
N LEU A 33 -84.72 16.51 -12.39
CA LEU A 33 -85.15 17.86 -11.99
C LEU A 33 -86.67 17.96 -11.74
N LYS A 34 -87.51 17.20 -12.47
CA LYS A 34 -88.95 17.11 -12.18
C LYS A 34 -89.21 16.40 -10.86
N THR A 35 -88.49 15.32 -10.56
CA THR A 35 -88.61 14.59 -9.28
C THR A 35 -88.23 15.45 -8.09
N VAL A 36 -87.16 16.26 -8.21
CA VAL A 36 -86.79 17.25 -7.17
C VAL A 36 -87.86 18.34 -7.02
N LYS A 37 -88.46 18.80 -8.13
CA LYS A 37 -89.57 19.78 -8.07
C LYS A 37 -90.81 19.19 -7.38
N GLN A 38 -91.09 17.90 -7.55
CA GLN A 38 -92.17 17.20 -6.85
C GLN A 38 -91.86 16.96 -5.37
N SER A 39 -90.62 16.56 -5.03
CA SER A 39 -90.23 16.26 -3.64
C SER A 39 -90.16 17.52 -2.75
N VAL A 40 -89.78 18.68 -3.31
CA VAL A 40 -89.70 19.96 -2.58
C VAL A 40 -91.08 20.63 -2.40
N VAL A 41 -92.08 20.30 -3.22
CA VAL A 41 -93.43 20.91 -3.16
C VAL A 41 -94.48 20.02 -2.47
N GLU A 42 -94.34 18.69 -2.47
CA GLU A 42 -95.35 17.77 -1.88
C GLU A 42 -94.90 16.97 -0.64
N GLN A 43 -93.70 17.22 -0.08
CA GLN A 43 -93.19 16.57 1.16
C GLN A 43 -93.46 15.05 1.24
N VAL A 44 -93.23 14.32 0.15
CA VAL A 44 -93.33 12.87 0.13
C VAL A 44 -91.98 12.26 0.51
N LYS A 45 -91.98 11.47 1.59
CA LYS A 45 -90.83 10.83 2.22
C LYS A 45 -90.21 9.79 1.25
N ILE A 46 -88.97 10.01 0.80
CA ILE A 46 -88.23 9.05 -0.02
C ILE A 46 -87.67 7.96 0.89
N GLU A 47 -88.04 6.70 0.66
CA GLU A 47 -87.47 5.54 1.37
C GLU A 47 -86.03 5.28 0.91
N LYS A 48 -85.14 5.05 1.88
CA LYS A 48 -83.70 4.83 1.67
C LYS A 48 -83.47 3.50 0.96
N ALA A 49 -82.77 3.49 -0.17
CA ALA A 49 -82.32 2.27 -0.83
C ALA A 49 -81.38 1.46 0.09
N PRO A 50 -81.45 0.12 0.10
CA PRO A 50 -80.64 -0.71 1.00
C PRO A 50 -79.14 -0.58 0.70
N GLU A 51 -78.33 -0.52 1.75
CA GLU A 51 -76.85 -0.50 1.67
C GLU A 51 -76.34 -1.75 0.93
N PRO A 52 -75.38 -1.61 -0.02
CA PRO A 52 -74.75 -2.75 -0.66
C PRO A 52 -73.94 -3.54 0.37
N GLU A 53 -74.18 -4.85 0.44
CA GLU A 53 -73.44 -5.75 1.33
C GLU A 53 -71.93 -5.72 1.02
N PRO A 54 -71.05 -5.78 2.05
CA PRO A 54 -69.61 -5.75 1.84
C PRO A 54 -69.16 -6.98 1.05
N VAL A 55 -68.51 -6.77 -0.10
CA VAL A 55 -67.85 -7.84 -0.86
C VAL A 55 -66.67 -8.35 -0.03
N VAL A 56 -66.84 -9.47 0.65
CA VAL A 56 -65.76 -10.17 1.35
C VAL A 56 -64.92 -10.91 0.31
N GLN A 57 -63.62 -10.62 0.24
CA GLN A 57 -62.70 -11.34 -0.64
C GLN A 57 -62.61 -12.81 -0.19
N GLU A 58 -63.08 -13.74 -1.02
CA GLU A 58 -62.92 -15.18 -0.76
C GLU A 58 -61.44 -15.57 -0.85
N VAL A 59 -60.83 -15.84 0.31
CA VAL A 59 -59.47 -16.39 0.38
C VAL A 59 -59.57 -17.91 0.27
N ALA A 60 -58.95 -18.50 -0.76
CA ALA A 60 -58.96 -19.95 -0.94
C ALA A 60 -58.43 -20.66 0.32
N SER A 61 -59.26 -21.54 0.89
CA SER A 61 -59.01 -22.24 2.15
C SER A 61 -57.95 -23.35 2.09
N SER A 62 -57.37 -23.59 0.92
CA SER A 62 -56.27 -24.54 0.76
C SER A 62 -55.20 -23.98 -0.18
N SER A 63 -54.00 -23.82 0.36
CA SER A 63 -52.77 -23.67 -0.42
C SER A 63 -51.88 -24.87 -0.14
N THR A 64 -51.37 -25.50 -1.19
CA THR A 64 -50.46 -26.64 -1.06
C THR A 64 -49.06 -26.10 -0.75
N SER A 65 -48.62 -26.23 0.51
CA SER A 65 -47.27 -25.84 0.90
C SER A 65 -46.26 -26.84 0.34
N ILE A 66 -45.40 -26.41 -0.58
CA ILE A 66 -44.26 -27.22 -1.05
C ILE A 66 -43.09 -27.00 -0.08
N LYS A 67 -42.70 -28.04 0.66
CA LYS A 67 -41.53 -27.99 1.55
C LYS A 67 -40.27 -28.36 0.76
N ILE A 68 -39.37 -27.42 0.56
CA ILE A 68 -38.05 -27.65 -0.05
C ILE A 68 -37.05 -27.98 1.06
N LYS A 69 -36.33 -29.09 0.95
CA LYS A 69 -35.26 -29.46 1.88
C LYS A 69 -33.96 -28.73 1.47
N ALA A 70 -33.72 -27.56 2.05
CA ALA A 70 -32.46 -26.85 1.89
C ALA A 70 -31.42 -27.39 2.89
N LYS A 71 -30.15 -27.54 2.45
CA LYS A 71 -29.03 -27.70 3.38
C LYS A 71 -28.82 -26.35 4.08
N GLY A 72 -28.87 -26.34 5.41
CA GLY A 72 -28.64 -25.12 6.20
C GLY A 72 -27.19 -24.65 6.08
N PRO A 73 -26.88 -23.42 6.53
CA PRO A 73 -25.50 -22.95 6.60
C PRO A 73 -24.72 -23.73 7.67
N GLY A 74 -23.41 -23.82 7.48
CA GLY A 74 -22.47 -24.11 8.57
C GLY A 74 -22.02 -22.82 9.25
N THR A 75 -21.20 -22.94 10.28
CA THR A 75 -20.59 -21.80 10.99
C THR A 75 -19.07 -21.90 10.92
N VAL A 76 -18.40 -20.83 10.52
CA VAL A 76 -16.94 -20.69 10.58
C VAL A 76 -16.58 -19.89 11.82
N GLN A 77 -15.75 -20.46 12.68
CA GLN A 77 -15.22 -19.82 13.87
C GLN A 77 -13.69 -19.70 13.74
N LEU A 78 -13.20 -18.46 13.65
CA LEU A 78 -11.76 -18.22 13.60
C LEU A 78 -11.16 -18.32 15.01
N LEU A 79 -10.01 -18.98 15.12
CA LEU A 79 -9.23 -19.10 16.34
C LEU A 79 -7.87 -18.40 16.14
N PRO A 80 -7.81 -17.06 16.24
CA PRO A 80 -6.55 -16.33 16.13
C PRO A 80 -5.63 -16.60 17.32
N ALA A 81 -4.33 -16.72 17.05
CA ALA A 81 -3.31 -16.71 18.09
C ALA A 81 -3.27 -15.35 18.81
N ALA A 82 -2.74 -15.32 20.04
CA ALA A 82 -2.70 -14.11 20.86
C ALA A 82 -1.92 -12.93 20.25
N TRP A 83 -1.01 -13.20 19.30
CA TRP A 83 -0.25 -12.17 18.61
C TRP A 83 -0.97 -11.57 17.40
N VAL A 84 -2.05 -12.20 16.93
CA VAL A 84 -2.81 -11.77 15.75
C VAL A 84 -3.66 -10.57 16.13
N GLU A 85 -3.40 -9.44 15.47
CA GLU A 85 -4.22 -8.25 15.61
C GLU A 85 -5.58 -8.43 14.91
N GLU A 86 -6.61 -7.73 15.37
CA GLU A 86 -7.93 -7.80 14.76
C GLU A 86 -7.88 -7.34 13.29
N PRO A 87 -8.41 -8.13 12.34
CA PRO A 87 -8.31 -7.79 10.92
C PRO A 87 -9.29 -6.68 10.55
N ARG A 88 -8.92 -5.89 9.54
CA ARG A 88 -9.85 -4.99 8.87
C ARG A 88 -11.04 -5.74 8.26
N TYR A 89 -10.76 -6.89 7.66
CA TYR A 89 -11.72 -7.92 7.29
C TYR A 89 -11.04 -9.27 7.09
N TRP A 90 -11.84 -10.33 7.19
CA TRP A 90 -11.47 -11.64 6.64
C TRP A 90 -12.55 -12.07 5.65
N ALA A 91 -12.20 -13.03 4.79
CA ALA A 91 -13.08 -13.49 3.73
C ALA A 91 -12.87 -14.98 3.45
N LEU A 92 -13.85 -15.57 2.77
CA LEU A 92 -13.77 -16.89 2.19
C LEU A 92 -13.73 -16.74 0.67
N SER A 93 -12.72 -17.30 0.04
CA SER A 93 -12.59 -17.35 -1.41
C SER A 93 -12.83 -18.75 -1.95
N ASP A 94 -13.13 -18.81 -3.25
CA ASP A 94 -13.11 -20.04 -4.02
C ASP A 94 -11.70 -20.67 -3.98
N VAL A 95 -11.63 -22.01 -3.96
CA VAL A 95 -10.37 -22.76 -3.82
C VAL A 95 -9.56 -22.75 -5.12
N GLU A 96 -10.22 -22.69 -6.27
CA GLU A 96 -9.55 -22.76 -7.59
C GLU A 96 -9.24 -21.37 -8.14
N SER A 97 -10.22 -20.47 -8.11
CA SER A 97 -10.08 -19.14 -8.71
C SER A 97 -9.48 -18.08 -7.77
N GLY A 98 -9.56 -18.30 -6.45
CA GLY A 98 -9.21 -17.30 -5.44
C GLY A 98 -10.18 -16.11 -5.37
N GLU A 99 -11.31 -16.16 -6.08
CA GLU A 99 -12.34 -15.13 -6.02
C GLU A 99 -12.99 -15.07 -4.64
N ILE A 100 -13.12 -13.87 -4.07
CA ILE A 100 -13.80 -13.69 -2.78
C ILE A 100 -15.29 -13.94 -2.96
N LEU A 101 -15.81 -14.97 -2.30
CA LEU A 101 -17.24 -15.30 -2.29
C LEU A 101 -17.97 -14.61 -1.14
N TYR A 102 -17.35 -14.59 0.04
CA TYR A 102 -17.93 -14.02 1.25
C TYR A 102 -16.93 -13.15 1.98
N LYS A 103 -17.30 -11.89 2.26
CA LYS A 103 -16.43 -10.90 2.92
C LYS A 103 -17.05 -10.40 4.22
N PHE A 104 -16.27 -10.46 5.31
CA PHE A 104 -16.70 -10.09 6.65
C PHE A 104 -15.91 -8.89 7.15
N ALA A 105 -16.38 -7.69 6.81
CA ALA A 105 -15.70 -6.45 7.14
C ALA A 105 -16.20 -5.86 8.45
N ARG A 106 -15.27 -5.37 9.30
CA ARG A 106 -15.58 -4.71 10.59
C ARG A 106 -16.38 -5.58 11.57
N GLN A 107 -16.20 -6.90 11.50
CA GLN A 107 -16.86 -7.88 12.37
C GLN A 107 -15.85 -8.63 13.25
N GLY A 108 -14.58 -8.18 13.25
CA GLY A 108 -13.48 -8.88 13.91
C GLY A 108 -13.39 -10.34 13.49
N VAL A 109 -13.23 -11.20 14.48
CA VAL A 109 -13.15 -12.66 14.32
C VAL A 109 -14.41 -13.39 14.81
N ALA A 110 -15.54 -12.68 14.90
CA ALA A 110 -16.80 -13.28 15.34
C ALA A 110 -17.26 -14.42 14.42
N PRO A 111 -17.86 -15.51 14.95
CA PRO A 111 -18.32 -16.63 14.14
C PRO A 111 -19.33 -16.21 13.06
N GLN A 112 -19.18 -16.73 11.84
CA GLN A 112 -20.02 -16.37 10.69
C GLN A 112 -20.71 -17.59 10.09
N LYS A 113 -21.95 -17.41 9.65
CA LYS A 113 -22.72 -18.45 8.96
C LYS A 113 -22.47 -18.38 7.46
N VAL A 114 -22.10 -19.50 6.85
CA VAL A 114 -21.82 -19.61 5.42
C VAL A 114 -22.36 -20.91 4.83
N PRO A 115 -22.70 -20.96 3.53
CA PRO A 115 -23.13 -22.19 2.89
C PRO A 115 -22.07 -23.30 3.00
N ALA A 116 -22.54 -24.55 3.06
CA ALA A 116 -21.64 -25.70 3.04
C ALA A 116 -20.82 -25.73 1.74
N GLY A 117 -19.52 -25.99 1.84
CA GLY A 117 -18.58 -25.92 0.73
C GLY A 117 -17.12 -25.95 1.20
N ALA A 118 -16.21 -25.99 0.24
CA ALA A 118 -14.78 -25.84 0.46
C ALA A 118 -14.37 -24.41 0.09
N TYR A 119 -13.65 -23.74 0.98
CA TYR A 119 -13.22 -22.36 0.80
C TYR A 119 -11.76 -22.19 1.19
N GLN A 120 -11.12 -21.12 0.74
CA GLN A 120 -9.84 -20.67 1.30
C GLN A 120 -10.05 -19.48 2.22
N LEU A 121 -9.29 -19.43 3.32
CA LEU A 121 -9.29 -18.27 4.21
C LEU A 121 -8.44 -17.14 3.64
N VAL A 122 -9.05 -15.97 3.52
CA VAL A 122 -8.43 -14.72 3.11
C VAL A 122 -8.37 -13.77 4.31
N TRP A 123 -7.20 -13.19 4.54
CA TRP A 123 -6.92 -12.29 5.65
C TRP A 123 -6.52 -10.91 5.14
N HIS A 124 -7.13 -9.84 5.68
CA HIS A 124 -6.69 -8.47 5.42
C HIS A 124 -6.54 -7.70 6.72
N GLN A 125 -5.28 -7.49 7.13
CA GLN A 125 -4.97 -6.84 8.40
C GLN A 125 -5.35 -5.36 8.38
N ASN A 126 -4.93 -4.61 7.35
CA ASN A 126 -5.03 -3.15 7.31
C ASN A 126 -5.29 -2.63 5.89
N GLU A 127 -6.24 -1.70 5.74
CA GLU A 127 -6.79 -1.22 4.46
C GLU A 127 -5.75 -0.63 3.50
N HIS A 128 -4.73 0.06 4.03
CA HIS A 128 -3.74 0.77 3.20
C HIS A 128 -2.28 0.38 3.50
N ARG A 129 -2.07 -0.48 4.50
CA ARG A 129 -0.75 -0.82 5.02
C ARG A 129 -0.41 -2.30 4.91
N ALA A 130 -1.34 -3.13 4.43
CA ALA A 130 -1.12 -4.55 4.21
C ALA A 130 -1.76 -5.02 2.90
N ALA A 131 -1.14 -6.00 2.27
CA ALA A 131 -1.75 -6.81 1.23
C ALA A 131 -2.89 -7.65 1.79
N GLN A 132 -3.83 -8.01 0.91
CA GLN A 132 -4.72 -9.13 1.17
C GLN A 132 -3.91 -10.43 1.05
N VAL A 133 -4.06 -11.32 2.02
CA VAL A 133 -3.31 -12.59 2.10
C VAL A 133 -4.27 -13.75 1.97
N ILE A 134 -4.06 -14.60 0.97
CA ILE A 134 -4.71 -15.92 0.89
C ILE A 134 -3.83 -16.88 1.69
N THR A 135 -4.34 -17.42 2.79
CA THR A 135 -3.53 -18.22 3.74
C THR A 135 -3.14 -19.60 3.20
N GLY A 136 -3.80 -20.06 2.12
CA GLY A 136 -3.67 -21.42 1.59
C GLY A 136 -4.42 -22.48 2.40
N GLN A 137 -5.02 -22.11 3.54
CA GLN A 137 -5.79 -23.03 4.38
C GLN A 137 -7.17 -23.30 3.76
N ILE A 138 -7.47 -24.57 3.51
CA ILE A 138 -8.77 -25.02 3.00
C ILE A 138 -9.72 -25.26 4.18
N VAL A 139 -10.83 -24.53 4.21
CA VAL A 139 -11.91 -24.61 5.19
C VAL A 139 -13.06 -25.44 4.63
N GLN A 140 -13.33 -26.58 5.25
CA GLN A 140 -14.44 -27.47 4.86
C GLN A 140 -15.66 -27.19 5.73
N VAL A 141 -16.66 -26.50 5.18
CA VAL A 141 -17.88 -26.13 5.91
C VAL A 141 -18.98 -27.15 5.64
N LYS A 142 -19.56 -27.71 6.71
CA LYS A 142 -20.72 -28.60 6.65
C LYS A 142 -21.96 -27.94 7.25
N SER A 143 -23.12 -28.26 6.70
CA SER A 143 -24.41 -27.73 7.15
C SER A 143 -24.67 -28.06 8.61
N GLY A 144 -24.94 -27.04 9.44
CA GLY A 144 -25.25 -27.20 10.86
C GLY A 144 -24.05 -27.48 11.77
N GLU A 145 -22.84 -27.61 11.22
CA GLU A 145 -21.61 -27.80 12.00
C GLU A 145 -20.86 -26.48 12.20
N VAL A 146 -20.08 -26.41 13.27
CA VAL A 146 -19.09 -25.35 13.49
C VAL A 146 -17.73 -25.88 13.05
N VAL A 147 -17.07 -25.19 12.13
CA VAL A 147 -15.69 -25.44 11.76
C VAL A 147 -14.79 -24.41 12.43
N GLU A 148 -13.83 -24.89 13.20
CA GLU A 148 -12.80 -24.07 13.83
C GLU A 148 -11.63 -23.91 12.86
N VAL A 149 -11.21 -22.66 12.64
CA VAL A 149 -10.15 -22.31 11.69
C VAL A 149 -9.04 -21.58 12.44
N PRO A 150 -7.90 -22.23 12.73
CA PRO A 150 -6.80 -21.60 13.44
C PRO A 150 -6.12 -20.56 12.55
N VAL A 151 -5.90 -19.35 13.09
CA VAL A 151 -5.12 -18.28 12.45
C VAL A 151 -3.86 -18.09 13.28
N VAL A 152 -2.85 -18.92 12.97
CA VAL A 152 -1.69 -19.16 13.83
C VAL A 152 -0.35 -19.08 13.09
N THR A 153 -0.37 -19.03 11.76
CA THR A 153 0.81 -18.88 10.91
C THR A 153 1.07 -17.41 10.62
N GLY A 154 2.27 -16.94 10.94
CA GLY A 154 2.65 -15.55 10.68
C GLY A 154 4.14 -15.33 10.66
N VAL A 155 4.51 -14.09 10.38
CA VAL A 155 5.89 -13.60 10.41
C VAL A 155 5.97 -12.36 11.30
N ARG A 156 7.02 -12.29 12.12
CA ARG A 156 7.41 -11.10 12.87
C ARG A 156 8.85 -10.75 12.52
N LEU A 157 9.09 -9.48 12.18
CA LEU A 157 10.45 -8.98 11.98
C LEU A 157 11.00 -8.46 13.31
N THR A 158 12.16 -8.95 13.71
CA THR A 158 12.93 -8.50 14.87
C THR A 158 14.12 -7.69 14.38
N MET A 159 14.29 -6.49 14.92
CA MET A 159 15.30 -5.54 14.42
C MET A 159 16.01 -4.83 15.57
N PRO A 160 17.31 -4.53 15.42
CA PRO A 160 18.03 -3.67 16.34
C PRO A 160 17.59 -2.20 16.18
N GLN A 161 17.82 -1.39 17.23
CA GLN A 161 17.34 0.00 17.32
C GLN A 161 17.82 0.94 16.21
N TRP A 162 18.92 0.61 15.53
CA TRP A 162 19.44 1.43 14.44
C TRP A 162 18.65 1.27 13.13
N VAL A 163 17.84 0.21 12.99
CA VAL A 163 17.03 -0.03 11.80
C VAL A 163 15.82 0.89 11.83
N GLN A 164 15.66 1.69 10.78
CA GLN A 164 14.48 2.53 10.62
C GLN A 164 13.34 1.75 9.98
N THR A 165 12.11 2.07 10.38
CA THR A 165 10.90 1.54 9.76
C THR A 165 10.96 1.69 8.24
N PRO A 166 10.75 0.60 7.47
CA PRO A 166 10.79 0.65 6.03
C PRO A 166 9.56 1.39 5.48
N TYR A 167 9.61 1.78 4.20
CA TYR A 167 8.40 2.18 3.50
C TYR A 167 7.47 0.99 3.28
N TRP A 168 8.02 -0.18 2.96
CA TRP A 168 7.35 -1.48 3.04
C TRP A 168 8.37 -2.62 3.08
N TRP A 169 7.93 -3.78 3.57
CA TRP A 169 8.60 -5.07 3.41
C TRP A 169 7.59 -6.09 2.87
N GLY A 170 8.05 -7.22 2.34
CA GLY A 170 7.15 -8.22 1.77
C GLY A 170 7.83 -9.55 1.52
N LEU A 171 7.01 -10.55 1.23
CA LEU A 171 7.41 -11.91 0.95
C LEU A 171 7.16 -12.18 -0.53
N LYS A 172 8.24 -12.33 -1.28
CA LYS A 172 8.19 -12.57 -2.72
C LYS A 172 8.20 -14.07 -2.99
N ALA A 173 7.16 -14.57 -3.63
CA ALA A 173 7.09 -15.95 -4.09
C ALA A 173 7.88 -16.14 -5.40
N ALA A 174 8.20 -17.38 -5.75
CA ALA A 174 8.99 -17.68 -6.96
C ALA A 174 8.25 -17.28 -8.27
N ASP A 175 6.92 -17.29 -8.24
CA ASP A 175 6.02 -16.92 -9.33
C ASP A 175 5.65 -15.43 -9.36
N ASP A 176 6.11 -14.63 -8.38
CA ASP A 176 5.87 -13.20 -8.37
C ASP A 176 6.61 -12.49 -9.52
N ASN A 177 5.89 -11.56 -10.18
CA ASN A 177 6.43 -10.77 -11.27
C ASN A 177 7.69 -9.98 -10.85
N PRO A 178 8.80 -10.07 -11.61
CA PRO A 178 9.99 -9.28 -11.33
C PRO A 178 9.71 -7.77 -11.43
N GLY A 179 10.32 -6.99 -10.53
CA GLY A 179 10.21 -5.53 -10.53
C GLY A 179 8.90 -4.94 -10.00
N LYS A 180 7.93 -5.78 -9.61
CA LYS A 180 6.70 -5.34 -8.91
C LYS A 180 6.81 -5.58 -7.41
N ARG A 181 5.96 -4.89 -6.64
CA ARG A 181 5.81 -5.20 -5.20
C ARG A 181 5.31 -6.66 -5.07
N PRO A 182 5.81 -7.45 -4.10
CA PRO A 182 5.35 -8.82 -3.89
C PRO A 182 3.84 -8.91 -3.66
N GLY A 183 3.25 -10.09 -3.92
CA GLY A 183 1.84 -10.34 -3.62
C GLY A 183 1.51 -10.18 -2.12
N VAL A 184 2.46 -10.50 -1.25
CA VAL A 184 2.36 -10.36 0.20
C VAL A 184 3.29 -9.24 0.67
N TRP A 185 2.73 -8.12 1.13
CA TRP A 185 3.51 -6.94 1.56
C TRP A 185 2.85 -6.16 2.69
N PHE A 186 3.68 -5.46 3.45
CA PHE A 186 3.27 -4.73 4.65
C PHE A 186 4.09 -3.45 4.84
N ARG A 187 3.48 -2.41 5.40
CA ARG A 187 4.18 -1.23 5.95
C ARG A 187 4.32 -1.28 7.46
N ASP A 188 3.57 -2.19 8.09
CA ASP A 188 3.55 -2.38 9.54
C ASP A 188 4.59 -3.41 9.94
N LEU A 189 5.18 -3.20 11.12
CA LEU A 189 6.21 -4.09 11.68
C LEU A 189 5.65 -5.06 12.73
N ALA A 190 4.39 -4.89 13.11
CA ALA A 190 3.68 -5.87 13.94
C ALA A 190 3.65 -7.23 13.23
N ALA A 191 3.42 -8.29 14.01
CA ALA A 191 3.31 -9.64 13.46
C ALA A 191 2.20 -9.70 12.40
N GLN A 192 2.48 -10.32 11.26
CA GLN A 192 1.58 -10.40 10.12
C GLN A 192 1.19 -11.85 9.85
N VAL A 193 -0.10 -12.08 9.58
CA VAL A 193 -0.57 -13.37 9.05
C VAL A 193 -0.09 -13.51 7.61
N VAL A 194 0.56 -14.63 7.31
CA VAL A 194 1.14 -14.92 5.99
C VAL A 194 0.86 -16.38 5.60
N PRO A 195 0.90 -16.74 4.32
CA PRO A 195 0.78 -18.14 3.90
C PRO A 195 2.04 -18.92 4.27
N VAL A 196 1.89 -20.23 4.48
CA VAL A 196 3.02 -21.15 4.59
C VAL A 196 3.75 -21.23 3.24
N GLY A 197 5.07 -21.31 3.27
CA GLY A 197 5.86 -21.46 2.05
C GLY A 197 7.26 -20.89 2.11
N ARG A 198 7.97 -20.99 0.99
CA ARG A 198 9.30 -20.43 0.79
C ARG A 198 9.20 -19.13 0.02
N TYR A 199 9.84 -18.09 0.53
CA TYR A 199 9.79 -16.74 -0.02
C TYR A 199 11.16 -16.09 0.00
N ASP A 200 11.37 -15.09 -0.84
CA ASP A 200 12.44 -14.11 -0.64
C ASP A 200 11.91 -12.95 0.20
N LEU A 201 12.63 -12.58 1.27
CA LEU A 201 12.28 -11.42 2.09
C LEU A 201 12.75 -10.13 1.39
N ILE A 202 11.79 -9.31 0.97
CA ILE A 202 12.06 -8.04 0.29
C ILE A 202 11.90 -6.87 1.26
N TRP A 203 12.89 -6.00 1.28
CA TRP A 203 12.95 -4.81 2.12
C TRP A 203 13.04 -3.54 1.28
N TYR A 204 12.15 -2.57 1.51
CA TYR A 204 12.18 -1.30 0.81
C TYR A 204 12.22 -0.13 1.79
N GLN A 205 13.41 0.45 1.94
CA GLN A 205 13.72 1.38 3.02
C GLN A 205 12.94 2.71 2.91
N ASN A 206 12.82 3.29 1.72
CA ASN A 206 12.12 4.56 1.52
C ASN A 206 11.40 4.63 0.17
N GLU A 207 10.31 5.40 0.09
CA GLU A 207 9.43 5.48 -1.09
C GLU A 207 10.14 5.92 -2.37
N HIS A 208 11.16 6.76 -2.22
CA HIS A 208 11.82 7.42 -3.33
C HIS A 208 13.32 7.16 -3.31
N ARG A 209 13.82 6.56 -4.41
CA ARG A 209 15.23 6.55 -4.81
C ARG A 209 16.14 5.58 -4.03
N THR A 210 15.56 4.54 -3.44
CA THR A 210 16.28 3.30 -3.08
C THR A 210 15.85 2.16 -4.00
N THR A 211 16.66 1.12 -4.09
CA THR A 211 16.27 -0.15 -4.72
C THR A 211 15.68 -1.07 -3.64
N PRO A 212 14.58 -1.80 -3.89
CA PRO A 212 14.16 -2.89 -3.01
C PRO A 212 15.29 -3.90 -2.86
N VAL A 213 15.56 -4.26 -1.61
CA VAL A 213 16.65 -5.16 -1.22
C VAL A 213 16.07 -6.55 -1.06
N ASN A 214 16.68 -7.55 -1.72
CA ASN A 214 16.41 -8.95 -1.41
C ASN A 214 17.33 -9.36 -0.25
N LEU A 215 16.74 -9.71 0.89
CA LEU A 215 17.46 -10.16 2.09
C LEU A 215 17.68 -11.68 2.11
N GLY A 216 17.27 -12.37 1.04
CA GLY A 216 17.46 -13.79 0.86
C GLY A 216 16.21 -14.62 1.20
N PRO A 217 16.33 -15.94 1.02
CA PRO A 217 15.23 -16.85 1.19
C PRO A 217 14.88 -17.05 2.66
N ILE A 218 13.59 -17.22 2.93
CA ILE A 218 13.01 -17.59 4.22
C ILE A 218 12.02 -18.73 4.02
N ASP A 219 11.89 -19.58 5.02
CA ASP A 219 10.88 -20.64 5.07
C ASP A 219 9.87 -20.32 6.18
N VAL A 220 8.64 -19.96 5.78
CA VAL A 220 7.53 -19.72 6.70
C VAL A 220 6.91 -21.07 7.03
N GLN A 221 7.09 -21.51 8.28
CA GLN A 221 6.53 -22.75 8.79
C GLN A 221 5.08 -22.57 9.23
N MET A 222 4.28 -23.62 9.03
CA MET A 222 2.88 -23.66 9.46
C MET A 222 2.74 -23.65 10.98
N ASP A 223 1.60 -23.16 11.45
CA ASP A 223 1.12 -23.24 12.83
C ASP A 223 1.99 -22.53 13.87
N GLN A 224 2.79 -21.56 13.45
CA GLN A 224 3.63 -20.77 14.34
C GLN A 224 3.89 -19.35 13.84
N LEU A 225 4.35 -18.52 14.78
CA LEU A 225 4.92 -17.23 14.47
C LEU A 225 6.40 -17.38 14.13
N ASN A 226 6.76 -17.11 12.88
CA ASN A 226 8.12 -17.17 12.38
C ASN A 226 8.82 -15.84 12.67
N GLU A 227 9.79 -15.85 13.59
CA GLU A 227 10.56 -14.65 13.95
C GLU A 227 11.82 -14.53 13.09
N LEU A 228 11.92 -13.44 12.34
CA LEU A 228 13.01 -13.20 11.38
C LEU A 228 13.80 -11.98 11.82
N THR A 229 15.12 -12.12 11.93
CA THR A 229 15.98 -11.00 12.32
C THR A 229 16.46 -10.23 11.10
N VAL A 230 16.15 -8.93 11.05
CA VAL A 230 16.64 -8.01 10.01
C VAL A 230 17.68 -7.09 10.64
N ALA A 231 18.95 -7.49 10.55
CA ALA A 231 20.06 -6.82 11.22
C ALA A 231 21.34 -6.70 10.37
N THR A 232 21.26 -7.00 9.07
CA THR A 232 22.38 -6.86 8.13
C THR A 232 22.33 -5.49 7.48
N GLY A 233 23.39 -4.69 7.63
CA GLY A 233 23.38 -3.30 7.21
C GLY A 233 24.76 -2.72 6.92
N LEU A 234 24.77 -1.55 6.29
CA LEU A 234 25.95 -0.72 6.06
C LEU A 234 25.67 0.72 6.50
N GLN A 235 26.60 1.29 7.27
CA GLN A 235 26.65 2.70 7.61
C GLN A 235 27.93 3.31 7.04
N LEU A 236 27.77 4.31 6.18
CA LEU A 236 28.87 5.18 5.79
C LEU A 236 29.16 6.16 6.94
N VAL A 237 30.40 6.19 7.41
CA VAL A 237 30.84 7.07 8.51
C VAL A 237 31.56 8.27 7.93
N ARG A 238 30.87 9.41 7.93
CA ARG A 238 31.33 10.68 7.34
C ARG A 238 32.45 11.30 8.19
N ALA A 239 33.57 11.70 7.57
CA ALA A 239 34.52 12.64 8.19
C ALA A 239 33.98 14.09 8.16
N ASP A 240 34.41 14.93 9.09
CA ASP A 240 33.94 16.31 9.25
C ASP A 240 34.02 17.15 7.97
N TRP A 241 35.09 17.00 7.21
CA TRP A 241 35.34 17.69 5.94
C TRP A 241 34.47 17.22 4.78
N VAL A 242 33.86 16.03 4.83
CA VAL A 242 33.05 15.51 3.72
C VAL A 242 31.75 16.32 3.62
N PRO A 243 31.46 16.99 2.49
CA PRO A 243 30.43 18.01 2.47
C PRO A 243 29.00 17.45 2.59
N GLU A 244 28.14 18.20 3.27
CA GLU A 244 26.71 17.90 3.38
C GLU A 244 25.93 18.40 2.15
N ILE A 245 26.00 17.64 1.05
CA ILE A 245 25.37 18.04 -0.21
C ILE A 245 24.01 17.35 -0.40
N ARG A 246 23.00 18.13 -0.81
CA ARG A 246 21.70 17.62 -1.26
C ARG A 246 21.88 16.87 -2.59
N ARG A 247 21.30 15.66 -2.71
CA ARG A 247 21.33 14.81 -3.94
C ARG A 247 22.61 14.03 -4.22
N ARG A 248 23.28 13.57 -3.17
CA ARG A 248 24.28 12.49 -3.22
C ARG A 248 23.63 11.11 -3.37
N TRP A 249 24.40 10.16 -3.87
CA TRP A 249 24.02 8.75 -3.84
C TRP A 249 25.26 7.87 -3.68
N TRP A 250 25.06 6.65 -3.20
CA TRP A 250 26.05 5.59 -3.30
C TRP A 250 25.39 4.32 -3.78
N GLN A 251 26.20 3.41 -4.27
CA GLN A 251 25.78 2.09 -4.68
C GLN A 251 26.83 1.06 -4.31
N LEU A 252 26.38 -0.18 -4.17
CA LEU A 252 27.22 -1.35 -4.05
C LEU A 252 27.20 -2.06 -5.39
N LEU A 253 28.40 -2.32 -5.91
CA LEU A 253 28.59 -3.17 -7.07
C LEU A 253 29.02 -4.56 -6.60
N ASP A 254 28.41 -5.61 -7.14
CA ASP A 254 28.87 -6.99 -6.91
C ASP A 254 30.16 -7.30 -7.69
N ALA A 255 30.61 -8.56 -7.61
CA ALA A 255 31.83 -9.02 -8.28
C ALA A 255 31.78 -8.88 -9.81
N ASP A 256 30.58 -8.88 -10.41
CA ASP A 256 30.36 -8.71 -11.86
C ASP A 256 30.19 -7.23 -12.25
N GLY A 257 30.30 -6.32 -11.28
CA GLY A 257 30.10 -4.89 -11.48
C GLY A 257 28.63 -4.48 -11.61
N GLN A 258 27.68 -5.37 -11.31
CA GLN A 258 26.26 -5.07 -11.34
C GLN A 258 25.82 -4.35 -10.07
N VAL A 259 24.81 -3.49 -10.19
CA VAL A 259 24.29 -2.72 -9.05
C VAL A 259 23.46 -3.64 -8.14
N ALA A 260 24.07 -4.10 -7.05
CA ALA A 260 23.40 -4.88 -6.01
C ALA A 260 22.50 -4.00 -5.13
N PHE A 261 22.92 -2.76 -4.89
CA PHE A 261 22.16 -1.82 -4.07
C PHE A 261 22.46 -0.38 -4.46
N LYS A 262 21.45 0.49 -4.41
CA LYS A 262 21.61 1.92 -4.66
C LYS A 262 20.75 2.74 -3.74
N VAL A 263 21.36 3.80 -3.20
CA VAL A 263 20.71 4.73 -2.28
C VAL A 263 20.97 6.14 -2.72
N SER A 264 19.91 6.91 -2.91
CA SER A 264 20.00 8.35 -3.18
C SER A 264 19.45 9.18 -2.02
N ASN A 265 19.89 10.44 -1.92
CA ASN A 265 19.43 11.40 -0.91
C ASN A 265 19.57 10.91 0.55
N PHE A 266 20.52 10.03 0.83
CA PHE A 266 20.70 9.47 2.18
C PHE A 266 21.54 10.37 3.08
N GLU A 267 21.28 10.27 4.38
CA GLU A 267 21.88 11.11 5.42
C GLU A 267 23.06 10.42 6.14
N PHE A 268 23.82 9.55 5.45
CA PHE A 268 24.82 8.67 6.10
C PHE A 268 24.23 7.77 7.22
N LYS A 269 22.89 7.69 7.30
CA LYS A 269 22.17 6.79 8.19
C LYS A 269 22.41 5.34 7.79
N PRO A 270 22.44 4.39 8.75
CA PRO A 270 22.47 2.96 8.47
C PRO A 270 21.42 2.57 7.42
N GLN A 271 21.80 1.73 6.46
CA GLN A 271 20.90 1.16 5.47
C GLN A 271 20.93 -0.37 5.58
N ILE A 272 19.77 -1.00 5.48
CA ILE A 272 19.68 -2.44 5.30
C ILE A 272 20.23 -2.80 3.92
N VAL A 273 21.14 -3.77 3.88
CA VAL A 273 21.79 -4.26 2.67
C VAL A 273 21.98 -5.78 2.77
N PRO A 274 22.08 -6.51 1.65
CA PRO A 274 22.37 -7.93 1.69
C PRO A 274 23.79 -8.20 2.22
N GLU A 275 24.00 -9.40 2.73
CA GLU A 275 25.35 -9.87 3.01
C GLU A 275 26.14 -10.10 1.72
N GLY A 276 27.45 -9.91 1.78
CA GLY A 276 28.32 -10.12 0.63
C GLY A 276 29.54 -9.22 0.61
N GLU A 277 30.31 -9.35 -0.46
CA GLU A 277 31.46 -8.51 -0.77
C GLU A 277 31.12 -7.61 -1.96
N TYR A 278 31.38 -6.31 -1.80
CA TYR A 278 30.98 -5.32 -2.78
C TYR A 278 32.06 -4.27 -2.98
N GLN A 279 32.04 -3.63 -4.15
CA GLN A 279 32.73 -2.37 -4.36
C GLN A 279 31.78 -1.21 -4.04
N LEU A 280 32.17 -0.35 -3.09
CA LEU A 280 31.43 0.86 -2.75
C LEU A 280 31.76 1.98 -3.73
N VAL A 281 30.72 2.52 -4.36
CA VAL A 281 30.81 3.66 -5.26
C VAL A 281 29.99 4.82 -4.70
N TYR A 282 30.62 5.98 -4.56
CA TYR A 282 30.02 7.18 -4.00
C TYR A 282 29.96 8.29 -5.06
N ARG A 283 28.83 8.99 -5.15
CA ARG A 283 28.71 10.20 -5.96
C ARG A 283 28.29 11.38 -5.11
N GLN A 284 29.20 12.34 -5.00
CA GLN A 284 29.03 13.56 -4.20
C GLN A 284 27.88 14.45 -4.68
N SER A 285 27.68 14.57 -5.99
CA SER A 285 26.59 15.36 -6.56
C SER A 285 26.10 14.84 -7.91
N LYS A 286 24.85 15.11 -8.25
CA LYS A 286 24.22 14.65 -9.51
C LYS A 286 24.92 15.20 -10.77
N HIS A 287 25.37 16.44 -10.74
CA HIS A 287 25.87 17.16 -11.93
C HIS A 287 27.26 17.75 -11.77
N GLY A 288 27.82 17.78 -10.56
CA GLY A 288 29.12 18.38 -10.26
C GLY A 288 30.21 17.37 -9.93
N ALA A 289 29.92 16.07 -9.92
CA ALA A 289 30.92 15.03 -9.70
C ALA A 289 30.61 13.78 -10.53
N THR A 290 31.64 13.06 -10.96
CA THR A 290 31.52 11.68 -11.42
C THR A 290 31.51 10.72 -10.23
N ASP A 291 31.35 9.44 -10.51
CA ASP A 291 31.30 8.40 -9.50
C ASP A 291 32.72 8.13 -8.97
N SER A 292 32.86 8.03 -7.65
CA SER A 292 34.12 7.77 -6.95
C SER A 292 34.09 6.35 -6.38
N PRO A 293 34.89 5.41 -6.91
CA PRO A 293 35.07 4.11 -6.29
C PRO A 293 35.87 4.29 -4.99
N LEU A 294 35.25 4.02 -3.84
CA LEU A 294 35.87 4.23 -2.53
C LEU A 294 36.63 2.99 -2.03
N GLY A 295 36.33 1.81 -2.55
CA GLY A 295 36.99 0.56 -2.18
C GLY A 295 36.00 -0.56 -1.86
N ALA A 296 36.57 -1.72 -1.51
CA ALA A 296 35.79 -2.91 -1.17
C ALA A 296 35.17 -2.81 0.22
N VAL A 297 34.01 -3.42 0.41
CA VAL A 297 33.33 -3.55 1.69
C VAL A 297 32.75 -4.96 1.82
N THR A 298 33.02 -5.60 2.96
CA THR A 298 32.45 -6.89 3.34
C THR A 298 31.34 -6.68 4.35
N ILE A 299 30.14 -7.15 4.04
CA ILE A 299 28.97 -7.12 4.92
C ILE A 299 28.67 -8.54 5.37
N LYS A 300 28.63 -8.75 6.70
CA LYS A 300 28.33 -10.04 7.32
C LYS A 300 26.89 -10.08 7.82
N ALA A 301 26.27 -11.26 7.76
CA ALA A 301 24.95 -11.51 8.36
C ALA A 301 24.85 -10.97 9.79
N GLY A 302 23.73 -10.29 10.09
CA GLY A 302 23.37 -9.85 11.43
C GLY A 302 24.22 -8.70 11.98
N GLN A 303 25.02 -8.04 11.15
CA GLN A 303 25.91 -6.96 11.56
C GLN A 303 25.66 -5.66 10.79
N LEU A 304 25.90 -4.55 11.47
CA LEU A 304 26.02 -3.22 10.86
C LEU A 304 27.50 -2.97 10.52
N ALA A 305 27.86 -3.18 9.26
CA ALA A 305 29.18 -2.79 8.75
C ALA A 305 29.32 -1.27 8.78
N LYS A 306 30.52 -0.78 9.08
CA LYS A 306 30.86 0.65 9.05
C LYS A 306 31.95 0.87 8.02
N PHE A 307 31.72 1.77 7.08
CA PHE A 307 32.72 2.16 6.10
C PHE A 307 33.11 3.62 6.32
N PRO A 308 34.37 3.92 6.69
CA PRO A 308 34.81 5.29 6.88
C PRO A 308 34.96 5.99 5.53
N VAL A 309 34.25 7.11 5.36
CA VAL A 309 34.43 8.04 4.25
C VAL A 309 35.31 9.18 4.77
N ASN A 310 36.60 8.90 4.87
CA ASN A 310 37.61 9.77 5.52
C ASN A 310 38.91 9.88 4.73
N THR A 311 38.95 9.38 3.49
CA THR A 311 40.07 9.54 2.57
C THR A 311 39.65 10.44 1.42
N GLY A 312 40.44 11.46 1.10
CA GLY A 312 40.09 12.38 0.02
C GLY A 312 41.07 13.52 -0.18
N VAL A 313 40.70 14.42 -1.08
CA VAL A 313 41.54 15.57 -1.46
C VAL A 313 40.74 16.86 -1.33
N GLY A 314 41.39 17.88 -0.79
CA GLY A 314 40.92 19.26 -0.71
C GLY A 314 41.92 20.20 -1.37
N PHE A 315 41.54 21.47 -1.46
CA PHE A 315 42.42 22.54 -1.92
C PHE A 315 42.43 23.68 -0.91
N SER A 316 43.61 24.26 -0.72
CA SER A 316 43.78 25.57 -0.10
C SER A 316 44.12 26.57 -1.19
N TYR A 317 43.37 27.67 -1.26
CA TYR A 317 43.47 28.67 -2.31
C TYR A 317 43.28 30.07 -1.73
N ALA A 318 43.81 31.08 -2.43
CA ALA A 318 43.69 32.47 -2.01
C ALA A 318 42.22 32.95 -1.93
N ASP A 319 41.96 33.89 -1.00
CA ASP A 319 40.65 34.51 -0.84
C ASP A 319 40.15 35.12 -2.16
N GLY A 320 38.94 34.76 -2.56
CA GLY A 320 38.31 35.22 -3.80
C GLY A 320 38.63 34.40 -5.06
N ALA A 321 39.39 33.30 -4.94
CA ALA A 321 39.64 32.40 -6.08
C ALA A 321 38.34 31.76 -6.59
N GLU A 322 38.03 31.96 -7.87
CA GLU A 322 36.87 31.33 -8.51
C GLU A 322 37.10 29.81 -8.70
N PRO A 323 36.08 28.97 -8.50
CA PRO A 323 36.21 27.53 -8.72
C PRO A 323 36.47 27.21 -10.20
N PRO A 324 37.33 26.22 -10.48
CA PRO A 324 37.59 25.81 -11.85
C PRO A 324 36.36 25.19 -12.48
N TYR A 325 36.35 25.17 -13.80
CA TYR A 325 35.37 24.38 -14.52
C TYR A 325 35.48 22.90 -14.16
N MET A 326 36.69 22.36 -14.04
CA MET A 326 36.91 20.95 -13.74
C MET A 326 38.27 20.70 -13.04
N VAL A 327 38.25 19.77 -12.08
CA VAL A 327 39.43 19.09 -11.53
C VAL A 327 39.23 17.60 -11.72
N GLU A 328 40.24 16.90 -12.24
CA GLU A 328 40.23 15.45 -12.45
C GLU A 328 41.35 14.80 -11.64
N PHE A 329 40.96 13.84 -10.81
CA PHE A 329 41.84 13.00 -10.01
C PHE A 329 41.95 11.65 -10.70
N SER A 330 43.11 11.35 -11.26
CA SER A 330 43.38 10.09 -11.95
C SER A 330 44.21 9.19 -11.06
N ARG A 331 43.64 8.08 -10.59
CA ARG A 331 44.38 7.06 -9.83
C ARG A 331 45.31 6.30 -10.76
N LEU A 332 46.57 6.20 -10.37
CA LEU A 332 47.63 5.54 -11.12
C LEU A 332 47.85 4.12 -10.58
N ASN A 333 48.10 3.16 -11.48
CA ASN A 333 48.59 1.83 -11.11
C ASN A 333 50.13 1.86 -10.92
N GLU A 334 50.73 0.71 -10.59
CA GLU A 334 52.19 0.58 -10.40
C GLU A 334 53.01 0.94 -11.65
N ALA A 335 52.42 0.83 -12.84
CA ALA A 335 53.05 1.21 -14.11
C ALA A 335 52.89 2.72 -14.44
N GLY A 336 52.20 3.49 -13.59
CA GLY A 336 51.91 4.91 -13.82
C GLY A 336 50.77 5.17 -14.80
N GLU A 337 49.99 4.14 -15.16
CA GLU A 337 48.84 4.26 -16.05
C GLU A 337 47.57 4.57 -15.25
N VAL A 338 46.65 5.30 -15.86
CA VAL A 338 45.38 5.68 -15.22
C VAL A 338 44.46 4.46 -15.14
N GLU A 339 44.14 4.05 -13.91
CA GLU A 339 43.22 2.94 -13.63
C GLU A 339 41.78 3.43 -13.47
N ALA A 340 41.59 4.59 -12.84
CA ALA A 340 40.29 5.19 -12.61
C ALA A 340 40.43 6.72 -12.55
N SER A 341 39.39 7.45 -12.97
CA SER A 341 39.37 8.91 -12.81
C SER A 341 38.07 9.43 -12.21
N VAL A 342 38.20 10.42 -11.33
CA VAL A 342 37.09 11.09 -10.66
C VAL A 342 37.19 12.58 -10.98
N LYS A 343 36.11 13.15 -11.52
CA LYS A 343 36.05 14.55 -11.91
C LYS A 343 35.12 15.32 -10.98
N LEU A 344 35.60 16.45 -10.49
CA LEU A 344 34.80 17.46 -9.81
C LEU A 344 34.63 18.64 -10.77
N GLN A 345 33.40 19.09 -10.99
CA GLN A 345 33.08 20.20 -11.89
C GLN A 345 32.52 21.38 -11.10
N LYS A 346 32.97 22.58 -11.47
CA LYS A 346 32.51 23.85 -10.87
C LYS A 346 32.65 23.89 -9.35
N GLY A 347 33.76 23.39 -8.83
CA GLY A 347 34.05 23.36 -7.40
C GLY A 347 35.49 22.97 -7.13
N TRP A 348 36.02 23.44 -6.00
CA TRP A 348 37.35 23.08 -5.53
C TRP A 348 37.37 21.74 -4.80
N GLY A 349 36.34 21.44 -3.99
CA GLY A 349 36.30 20.24 -3.17
C GLY A 349 35.80 20.58 -1.76
N PRO A 350 36.09 19.73 -0.76
CA PRO A 350 36.84 18.49 -0.85
C PRO A 350 36.04 17.36 -1.54
N ILE A 351 36.73 16.30 -1.96
CA ILE A 351 36.14 15.10 -2.58
C ILE A 351 36.66 13.79 -1.97
N PRO A 352 35.78 12.86 -1.58
CA PRO A 352 36.18 11.52 -1.14
C PRO A 352 36.73 10.68 -2.29
N LEU A 353 37.88 10.05 -2.06
CA LEU A 353 38.58 9.17 -2.99
C LEU A 353 39.10 7.93 -2.25
N GLN A 354 39.38 6.86 -2.98
CA GLN A 354 40.11 5.72 -2.44
C GLN A 354 41.57 6.09 -2.21
N ALA A 355 42.23 5.44 -1.25
CA ALA A 355 43.68 5.57 -1.09
C ALA A 355 44.42 5.06 -2.34
N GLY A 356 45.57 5.67 -2.64
CA GLY A 356 46.40 5.31 -3.80
C GLY A 356 47.23 6.47 -4.30
N THR A 357 47.91 6.28 -5.41
CA THR A 357 48.73 7.32 -6.05
C THR A 357 47.90 8.03 -7.13
N TYR A 358 47.94 9.36 -7.17
CA TYR A 358 47.07 10.17 -8.03
C TYR A 358 47.83 11.23 -8.82
N LYS A 359 47.39 11.43 -10.07
CA LYS A 359 47.67 12.63 -10.88
C LYS A 359 46.48 13.58 -10.81
N VAL A 360 46.74 14.89 -10.79
CA VAL A 360 45.69 15.93 -10.78
C VAL A 360 45.77 16.80 -12.01
N ASP A 361 44.68 16.79 -12.78
CA ASP A 361 44.47 17.64 -13.95
C ASP A 361 43.44 18.74 -13.63
N TYR A 362 43.67 19.93 -14.18
CA TYR A 362 42.92 21.15 -13.90
C TYR A 362 42.47 21.83 -15.19
N GLN A 363 41.23 22.30 -15.22
CA GLN A 363 40.68 23.09 -16.31
C GLN A 363 39.93 24.31 -15.78
N ALA A 364 40.50 25.51 -15.99
CA ALA A 364 39.93 26.76 -15.50
C ALA A 364 38.54 27.05 -16.10
N VAL A 365 38.37 26.89 -17.42
CA VAL A 365 37.13 27.22 -18.15
C VAL A 365 36.71 26.10 -19.10
N ARG A 366 35.41 25.95 -19.37
CA ARG A 366 34.79 24.81 -20.09
C ARG A 366 35.42 24.38 -21.43
N LYS A 367 36.04 25.31 -22.14
CA LYS A 367 36.68 25.09 -23.43
C LYS A 367 38.17 25.48 -23.42
N GLY A 368 38.75 25.64 -22.24
CA GLY A 368 40.16 25.92 -22.05
C GLY A 368 41.01 24.65 -22.07
N PRO A 369 42.34 24.79 -22.07
CA PRO A 369 43.25 23.65 -21.96
C PRO A 369 43.06 22.93 -20.62
N VAL A 370 43.30 21.61 -20.65
CA VAL A 370 43.47 20.79 -19.44
C VAL A 370 44.96 20.77 -19.13
N MET A 371 45.34 21.10 -17.90
CA MET A 371 46.73 21.21 -17.46
C MET A 371 46.95 20.29 -16.27
N THR A 372 48.03 19.52 -16.29
CA THR A 372 48.46 18.77 -15.10
C THR A 372 49.07 19.75 -14.10
N ILE A 373 48.52 19.77 -12.88
CA ILE A 373 49.00 20.63 -11.78
C ILE A 373 49.76 19.82 -10.71
N VAL A 374 49.52 18.51 -10.66
CA VAL A 374 50.29 17.57 -9.83
C VAL A 374 50.52 16.30 -10.65
N ASP A 375 51.78 15.99 -10.96
CA ASP A 375 52.15 14.82 -11.76
C ASP A 375 51.86 13.51 -11.03
N SER A 376 52.14 13.47 -9.73
CA SER A 376 51.88 12.32 -8.87
C SER A 376 51.96 12.72 -7.39
N PHE A 377 51.05 12.20 -6.56
CA PHE A 377 51.17 12.24 -5.10
C PHE A 377 50.47 11.02 -4.49
N ASP A 378 50.89 10.64 -3.29
CA ASP A 378 50.25 9.54 -2.55
C ASP A 378 49.13 10.07 -1.66
N LEU A 379 47.95 9.45 -1.77
CA LEU A 379 46.80 9.66 -0.91
C LEU A 379 46.70 8.50 0.09
N PRO A 380 47.19 8.65 1.33
CA PRO A 380 47.14 7.59 2.32
C PRO A 380 45.71 7.36 2.83
N ALA A 381 45.42 6.13 3.23
CA ALA A 381 44.13 5.78 3.82
C ALA A 381 43.88 6.57 5.12
N GLY A 382 42.69 7.15 5.21
CA GLY A 382 42.23 7.91 6.37
C GLY A 382 42.66 9.37 6.42
N ALA A 383 43.25 9.90 5.35
CA ALA A 383 43.74 11.27 5.29
C ALA A 383 42.94 12.16 4.31
N LEU A 384 42.86 13.45 4.66
CA LEU A 384 42.58 14.52 3.72
C LEU A 384 43.93 15.11 3.28
N VAL A 385 44.27 15.02 2.00
CA VAL A 385 45.42 15.73 1.44
C VAL A 385 44.94 17.07 0.90
N GLU A 386 45.55 18.17 1.34
CA GLU A 386 45.25 19.51 0.85
C GLU A 386 46.31 19.93 -0.18
N ILE A 387 45.86 20.32 -1.37
CA ILE A 387 46.72 20.85 -2.44
C ILE A 387 46.68 22.38 -2.36
N GLU A 388 47.83 23.01 -2.16
CA GLU A 388 47.97 24.46 -2.15
C GLU A 388 48.07 25.02 -3.57
N MET A 389 47.26 26.04 -3.87
CA MET A 389 47.07 26.63 -5.22
C MET A 389 47.42 28.11 -5.29
#